data_AF-F2UJ49-F1
#
_entry.id   AF-F2UJ49-F1
#
_cell.length_a   1.000
_cell.length_b   1.000
_cell.length_c   1.000
_cell.angle_alpha   90.00
_cell.angle_beta   90.00
_cell.angle_gamma   90.00
#
_symmetry.space_group_name_H-M   'P 1'
#
loop_
_entity.id
_entity.type
_entity.pdbx_description
1 polymer ?
#
loop_
_entity_poly.entity_id
_entity_poly.type
_entity_poly.pdbx_seq_one_letter_code
_entity_poly.pdbx_strand_id
1 'polypeptide(L)'
;MGLRSTKGMSGDGDGNGSSGSSTWRELGKVPWLRDYAAGLKKAHEENKPVLLLFQEVPGCSTCVGYGQMVLSNHAIVDAASTLFVPVAIFNNKGGADAEVLRKYREPSWNNPVVRFIDADEQQLAPRLNGDYSVSGLARSMCKALAAAGKTAPAALTALSNCYDR
;
A
#
# COMPACT_ATOMS: atom_id res chain seq x y z
N MET A 1 3.05 -32.77 54.35
CA MET A 1 4.33 -32.01 54.36
C MET A 1 4.68 -31.72 52.90
N GLY A 2 4.89 -30.44 52.55
CA GLY A 2 5.15 -29.94 51.17
C GLY A 2 3.94 -29.20 50.57
N LEU A 3 3.70 -27.93 50.92
CA LEU A 3 4.15 -26.67 50.25
C LEU A 3 3.51 -26.47 48.86
N ARG A 4 2.39 -25.72 48.77
CA ARG A 4 2.23 -24.27 48.46
C ARG A 4 2.15 -23.96 46.94
N SER A 5 0.96 -23.46 46.54
CA SER A 5 0.65 -22.35 45.61
C SER A 5 1.63 -22.01 44.47
N THR A 6 1.09 -21.88 43.26
CA THR A 6 0.91 -20.55 42.62
C THR A 6 -0.22 -20.57 41.60
N LYS A 7 -1.00 -19.49 41.65
CA LYS A 7 -2.00 -19.06 40.69
C LYS A 7 -1.30 -18.18 39.65
N GLY A 8 -1.66 -18.32 38.38
CA GLY A 8 -1.23 -17.43 37.30
C GLY A 8 -2.31 -17.35 36.23
N MET A 9 -3.26 -16.43 36.40
CA MET A 9 -4.13 -15.94 35.34
C MET A 9 -3.35 -14.96 34.48
N SER A 10 -3.43 -15.10 33.15
CA SER A 10 -3.37 -14.06 32.12
C SER A 10 -3.90 -14.77 30.86
N GLY A 11 -5.06 -14.49 30.29
CA GLY A 11 -5.68 -13.18 30.15
C GLY A 11 -5.12 -12.51 28.89
N ASP A 12 -6.03 -12.21 27.96
CA ASP A 12 -5.91 -11.25 26.86
C ASP A 12 -5.30 -11.83 25.57
N GLY A 13 -5.99 -11.87 24.42
CA GLY A 13 -7.23 -11.22 24.03
C GLY A 13 -7.15 -10.99 22.52
N ASP A 14 -8.06 -11.61 21.79
CA ASP A 14 -8.36 -11.24 20.41
C ASP A 14 -8.82 -9.78 20.36
N GLY A 15 -8.29 -9.04 19.38
CA GLY A 15 -8.82 -7.75 18.96
C GLY A 15 -8.16 -6.53 19.60
N ASN A 16 -7.45 -5.76 18.78
CA ASN A 16 -7.83 -4.36 18.57
C ASN A 16 -7.20 -3.84 17.29
N GLY A 17 -8.04 -3.32 16.39
CA GLY A 17 -7.58 -2.53 15.26
C GLY A 17 -6.86 -1.30 15.80
N SER A 18 -5.56 -1.21 15.51
CA SER A 18 -4.80 0.01 15.73
C SER A 18 -4.32 0.50 14.39
N SER A 19 -4.97 1.56 13.92
CA SER A 19 -4.54 2.48 12.86
C SER A 19 -3.22 3.13 13.27
N GLY A 20 -2.13 2.37 13.24
CA GLY A 20 -0.79 2.88 13.45
C GLY A 20 -0.26 3.50 12.17
N SER A 21 -0.16 4.82 12.11
CA SER A 21 0.66 5.49 11.09
C SER A 21 2.09 4.95 11.22
N SER A 22 2.52 4.11 10.29
CA SER A 22 3.82 3.45 10.37
C SER A 22 4.95 4.46 10.12
N THR A 23 5.83 4.65 11.11
CA THR A 23 6.95 5.60 11.11
C THR A 23 8.14 5.18 10.21
N TRP A 24 7.86 4.59 9.04
CA TRP A 24 8.90 4.17 8.10
C TRP A 24 9.07 5.22 7.01
N ARG A 25 10.30 5.72 6.83
CA ARG A 25 10.61 6.77 5.84
C ARG A 25 10.28 6.33 4.42
N GLU A 26 10.42 5.04 4.19
CA GLU A 26 10.11 4.28 2.98
C GLU A 26 8.64 4.40 2.57
N LEU A 27 7.72 4.54 3.53
CA LEU A 27 6.28 4.54 3.28
C LEU A 27 5.71 5.95 3.08
N GLY A 28 6.49 6.98 3.35
CA GLY A 28 6.06 8.37 3.21
C GLY A 28 4.90 8.71 4.14
N LYS A 29 3.89 9.41 3.62
CA LYS A 29 2.73 9.90 4.38
C LYS A 29 1.40 9.25 3.99
N VAL A 30 1.42 8.28 3.08
CA VAL A 30 0.22 7.50 2.72
C VAL A 30 -0.18 6.59 3.90
N PRO A 31 -1.47 6.48 4.25
CA PRO A 31 -1.93 5.70 5.40
C PRO A 31 -2.06 4.20 5.07
N TRP A 32 -0.93 3.53 4.88
CA TRP A 32 -0.88 2.13 4.45
C TRP A 32 -1.50 1.15 5.45
N LEU A 33 -2.38 0.28 4.96
CA LEU A 33 -2.68 -0.99 5.61
C LEU A 33 -1.52 -1.97 5.42
N ARG A 34 -1.36 -2.90 6.36
CA ARG A 34 -0.35 -3.97 6.31
C ARG A 34 -0.94 -5.37 6.14
N ASP A 35 -2.26 -5.48 6.15
CA ASP A 35 -2.98 -6.71 5.91
C ASP A 35 -3.65 -6.65 4.54
N TYR A 36 -3.26 -7.56 3.66
CA TYR A 36 -3.75 -7.66 2.29
C TYR A 36 -5.23 -8.07 2.22
N ALA A 37 -5.64 -9.07 3.01
CA ALA A 37 -7.00 -9.57 3.02
C ALA A 37 -7.96 -8.52 3.60
N ALA A 38 -7.55 -7.84 4.68
CA ALA A 38 -8.31 -6.71 5.23
C ALA A 38 -8.40 -5.55 4.23
N GLY A 39 -7.34 -5.31 3.44
CA GLY A 39 -7.33 -4.33 2.35
C GLY A 39 -8.38 -4.64 1.28
N LEU A 40 -8.45 -5.89 0.80
CA LEU A 40 -9.47 -6.31 -0.17
C LEU A 40 -10.89 -6.19 0.40
N LYS A 41 -11.10 -6.63 1.65
CA LYS A 41 -12.39 -6.47 2.32
C LYS A 41 -12.83 -5.00 2.36
N LYS A 42 -11.92 -4.10 2.76
CA LYS A 42 -12.18 -2.65 2.79
C LYS A 42 -12.45 -2.09 1.39
N ALA A 43 -11.77 -2.61 0.37
CA ALA A 43 -11.98 -2.21 -1.02
C ALA A 43 -13.40 -2.54 -1.51
N HIS A 44 -13.93 -3.71 -1.16
CA HIS A 44 -15.33 -4.06 -1.41
C HIS A 44 -16.29 -3.14 -0.66
N GLU A 45 -16.07 -2.91 0.64
CA GLU A 45 -16.95 -2.09 1.49
C GLU A 45 -17.01 -0.63 1.03
N GLU A 46 -15.88 -0.06 0.62
CA GLU A 46 -15.80 1.35 0.20
C GLU A 46 -15.98 1.55 -1.31
N ASN A 47 -16.12 0.48 -2.09
CA ASN A 47 -16.12 0.50 -3.56
C ASN A 47 -14.94 1.31 -4.12
N LYS A 48 -13.72 0.99 -3.66
CA LYS A 48 -12.48 1.66 -4.06
C LYS A 48 -11.46 0.66 -4.62
N PRO A 49 -10.68 1.05 -5.64
CA PRO A 49 -9.53 0.27 -6.07
C PRO A 49 -8.46 0.19 -4.97
N VAL A 50 -7.61 -0.82 -5.04
CA VAL A 50 -6.47 -0.99 -4.13
C VAL A 50 -5.19 -0.46 -4.78
N LEU A 51 -4.45 0.36 -4.02
CA LEU A 51 -3.08 0.76 -4.32
C LEU A 51 -2.15 -0.20 -3.56
N LEU A 52 -1.50 -1.12 -4.27
CA LEU A 52 -0.55 -2.06 -3.69
C LEU A 52 0.88 -1.57 -3.87
N LEU A 53 1.62 -1.43 -2.77
CA LEU A 53 3.04 -1.11 -2.77
C LEU A 53 3.86 -2.32 -2.31
N PHE A 54 4.74 -2.83 -3.16
CA PHE A 54 5.75 -3.81 -2.79
C PHE A 54 7.08 -3.10 -2.62
N GLN A 55 7.65 -3.12 -1.42
CA GLN A 55 8.82 -2.32 -1.12
C GLN A 55 9.63 -2.89 0.06
N GLU A 56 10.94 -2.66 0.07
CA GLU A 56 11.82 -3.01 1.18
C GLU A 56 11.56 -2.08 2.37
N VAL A 57 11.29 -2.65 3.55
CA VAL A 57 11.14 -1.88 4.79
C VAL A 57 11.69 -2.66 6.00
N PRO A 58 12.58 -2.06 6.82
CA PRO A 58 13.38 -0.88 6.49
C PRO A 58 14.44 -1.21 5.42
N GLY A 59 14.95 -0.20 4.73
CA GLY A 59 16.11 -0.32 3.84
C GLY A 59 15.88 0.17 2.41
N CYS A 60 16.89 -0.05 1.57
CA CYS A 60 17.00 0.42 0.18
C CYS A 60 16.92 1.96 -0.04
N SER A 61 17.97 2.54 -0.63
CA SER A 61 18.03 3.99 -0.90
C SER A 61 16.90 4.48 -1.81
N THR A 62 16.57 3.71 -2.85
CA THR A 62 15.44 3.99 -3.74
C THR A 62 14.12 4.01 -2.97
N CYS A 63 13.93 3.07 -2.03
CA CYS A 63 12.71 2.94 -1.23
C CYS A 63 12.53 4.15 -0.28
N VAL A 64 13.60 4.56 0.40
CA VAL A 64 13.61 5.77 1.23
C VAL A 64 13.33 7.01 0.39
N GLY A 65 14.00 7.16 -0.76
CA GLY A 65 13.79 8.29 -1.67
C GLY A 65 12.35 8.35 -2.21
N TYR A 66 11.81 7.21 -2.62
CA TYR A 66 10.44 7.09 -3.11
C TYR A 66 9.41 7.46 -2.01
N GLY A 67 9.62 6.96 -0.78
CA GLY A 67 8.81 7.30 0.38
C GLY A 67 8.80 8.80 0.68
N GLN A 68 9.99 9.40 0.75
CA GLN A 68 10.14 10.81 1.16
C GLN A 68 9.75 11.82 0.08
N MET A 69 9.91 11.49 -1.20
CA MET A 69 9.64 12.42 -2.29
C MET A 69 8.30 12.18 -2.98
N VAL A 70 7.95 10.92 -3.25
CA VAL A 70 6.75 10.56 -4.02
C VAL A 70 5.58 10.26 -3.11
N LEU A 71 5.74 9.32 -2.18
CA LEU A 71 4.68 8.91 -1.26
C LEU A 71 4.40 9.94 -0.14
N SER A 72 5.11 11.06 -0.16
CA SER A 72 4.89 12.20 0.73
C SER A 72 4.39 13.47 0.00
N ASN A 73 4.22 13.40 -1.33
CA ASN A 73 3.64 14.49 -2.10
C ASN A 73 2.15 14.66 -1.74
N HIS A 74 1.70 15.89 -1.48
CA HIS A 74 0.36 16.18 -0.97
C HIS A 74 -0.75 15.60 -1.85
N ALA A 75 -0.71 15.83 -3.17
CA ALA A 75 -1.77 15.34 -4.06
C ALA A 75 -1.74 13.80 -4.23
N ILE A 76 -0.56 13.16 -4.13
CA ILE A 76 -0.45 11.70 -4.09
C ILE A 76 -1.07 11.15 -2.82
N VAL A 77 -0.75 11.75 -1.66
CA VAL A 77 -1.27 11.33 -0.35
C VAL A 77 -2.78 11.49 -0.30
N ASP A 78 -3.30 12.63 -0.76
CA ASP A 78 -4.74 12.90 -0.81
C ASP A 78 -5.45 11.88 -1.70
N ALA A 79 -4.96 11.66 -2.92
CA ALA A 79 -5.56 10.71 -3.84
C ALA A 79 -5.50 9.27 -3.28
N ALA A 80 -4.34 8.84 -2.76
CA ALA A 80 -4.17 7.51 -2.18
C ALA A 80 -5.09 7.28 -0.97
N SER A 81 -5.31 8.30 -0.14
CA SER A 81 -6.13 8.21 1.07
C SER A 81 -7.63 8.27 0.79
N THR A 82 -8.03 9.01 -0.25
CA THR A 82 -9.45 9.30 -0.51
C THR A 82 -10.05 8.42 -1.60
N LEU A 83 -9.26 8.01 -2.59
CA LEU A 83 -9.74 7.31 -3.79
C LEU A 83 -9.31 5.85 -3.87
N PHE A 84 -8.35 5.44 -3.06
CA PHE A 84 -7.83 4.08 -3.03
C PHE A 84 -7.91 3.49 -1.61
N VAL A 85 -7.78 2.16 -1.53
CA VAL A 85 -7.35 1.47 -0.32
C VAL A 85 -5.85 1.20 -0.44
N PRO A 86 -4.98 1.92 0.29
CA PRO A 86 -3.54 1.71 0.22
C PRO A 86 -3.12 0.51 1.08
N VAL A 87 -2.41 -0.45 0.48
CA VAL A 87 -1.82 -1.59 1.19
C VAL A 87 -0.35 -1.69 0.84
N ALA A 88 0.51 -1.70 1.86
CA ALA A 88 1.94 -1.96 1.70
C ALA A 88 2.20 -3.45 1.93
N ILE A 89 3.14 -4.01 1.18
CA ILE A 89 3.68 -5.37 1.26
C ILE A 89 5.19 -5.25 1.39
N PHE A 90 5.77 -5.75 2.48
CA PHE A 90 7.21 -5.64 2.69
C PHE A 90 7.93 -6.77 1.93
N ASN A 91 8.64 -6.41 0.85
CA ASN A 91 9.22 -7.40 -0.07
C ASN A 91 10.46 -8.13 0.49
N ASN A 92 10.88 -7.78 1.70
CA ASN A 92 12.03 -8.33 2.41
C ASN A 92 11.61 -9.10 3.67
N LYS A 93 10.32 -9.41 3.83
CA LYS A 93 9.75 -10.14 4.96
C LYS A 93 9.12 -11.46 4.51
N GLY A 94 9.13 -12.44 5.42
CA GLY A 94 8.44 -13.72 5.25
C GLY A 94 6.95 -13.62 5.60
N GLY A 95 6.31 -14.78 5.81
CA GLY A 95 4.92 -14.86 6.24
C GLY A 95 3.93 -14.32 5.20
N ALA A 96 2.92 -13.58 5.67
CA ALA A 96 1.84 -13.06 4.83
C ALA A 96 2.35 -12.18 3.67
N ASP A 97 3.39 -11.36 3.89
CA ASP A 97 3.97 -10.55 2.80
C ASP A 97 4.55 -11.44 1.67
N ALA A 98 5.24 -12.53 2.04
CA ALA A 98 5.81 -13.47 1.08
C ALA A 98 4.73 -14.27 0.32
N GLU A 99 3.58 -14.51 0.94
CA GLU A 99 2.42 -15.10 0.25
C GLU A 99 1.90 -14.19 -0.86
N VAL A 100 1.76 -12.89 -0.58
CA VAL A 100 1.31 -11.90 -1.56
C VAL A 100 2.36 -11.70 -2.65
N LEU A 101 3.65 -11.66 -2.32
CA LEU A 101 4.74 -11.65 -3.31
C LEU A 101 4.63 -12.82 -4.29
N ARG A 102 4.43 -14.05 -3.79
CA ARG A 102 4.24 -15.24 -4.64
C ARG A 102 3.00 -15.12 -5.52
N LYS A 103 1.88 -14.65 -4.97
CA LYS A 103 0.63 -14.44 -5.72
C LYS A 103 0.83 -13.53 -6.93
N TYR A 104 1.54 -12.43 -6.74
CA TYR A 104 1.80 -11.44 -7.80
C TYR A 104 3.06 -11.70 -8.62
N ARG A 105 3.83 -12.74 -8.27
CA ARG A 105 5.16 -13.05 -8.84
C ARG A 105 6.10 -11.84 -8.77
N GLU A 106 6.06 -11.12 -7.65
CA GLU A 106 6.96 -10.01 -7.38
C GLU A 106 8.28 -10.50 -6.77
N PRO A 107 9.43 -9.92 -7.15
CA PRO A 107 10.70 -10.29 -6.55
C PRO A 107 10.79 -9.79 -5.09
N SER A 108 11.59 -10.49 -4.29
CA SER A 108 12.04 -9.98 -3.00
C SER A 108 13.28 -9.09 -3.16
N TRP A 109 13.53 -8.21 -2.18
CA TRP A 109 14.73 -7.35 -2.14
C TRP A 109 14.96 -6.53 -3.41
N ASN A 110 13.89 -6.03 -4.03
CA ASN A 110 13.94 -5.21 -5.23
C ASN A 110 13.53 -3.76 -4.94
N ASN A 111 13.79 -2.87 -5.92
CA ASN A 111 13.27 -1.51 -5.91
C ASN A 111 11.73 -1.52 -5.85
N PRO A 112 11.10 -0.39 -5.44
CA PRO A 112 9.66 -0.31 -5.26
C PRO A 112 8.89 -0.76 -6.50
N VAL A 113 7.77 -1.43 -6.28
CA VAL A 113 6.80 -1.78 -7.32
C VAL A 113 5.42 -1.37 -6.85
N VAL A 114 4.67 -0.72 -7.74
CA VAL A 114 3.27 -0.37 -7.49
C VAL A 114 2.37 -1.15 -8.43
N ARG A 115 1.26 -1.67 -7.88
CA ARG A 115 0.17 -2.27 -8.64
C ARG A 115 -1.15 -1.61 -8.25
N PHE A 116 -2.08 -1.60 -9.20
CA PHE A 116 -3.44 -1.16 -9.00
C PHE A 116 -4.38 -2.29 -9.38
N ILE A 117 -5.25 -2.66 -8.45
CA ILE A 117 -6.25 -3.71 -8.65
C ILE A 117 -7.63 -3.23 -8.20
N ASP A 118 -8.69 -3.86 -8.69
CA ASP A 118 -10.01 -3.74 -8.06
C ASP A 118 -10.13 -4.68 -6.84
N ALA A 119 -11.32 -4.71 -6.24
CA ALA A 119 -11.58 -5.53 -5.06
C ALA A 119 -11.58 -7.04 -5.38
N ASP A 120 -11.85 -7.43 -6.63
CA ASP A 120 -11.78 -8.81 -7.15
C ASP A 120 -10.39 -9.16 -7.70
N GLU A 121 -9.38 -8.35 -7.33
CA GLU A 121 -7.98 -8.52 -7.67
C GLU A 121 -7.64 -8.42 -9.16
N GLN A 122 -8.54 -7.87 -9.97
CA GLN A 122 -8.28 -7.62 -11.39
C GLN A 122 -7.41 -6.38 -11.56
N GLN A 123 -6.44 -6.47 -12.46
CA GLN A 123 -5.48 -5.40 -12.69
C GLN A 123 -6.12 -4.21 -13.42
N LEU A 124 -6.00 -3.01 -12.83
CA LEU A 124 -6.58 -1.76 -13.36
C LEU A 124 -5.58 -0.89 -14.13
N ALA A 125 -4.28 -1.05 -13.88
CA ALA A 125 -3.24 -0.34 -14.58
C ALA A 125 -1.99 -1.21 -14.74
N PRO A 126 -1.11 -0.95 -15.73
CA PRO A 126 0.17 -1.63 -15.84
C PRO A 126 0.97 -1.56 -14.54
N ARG A 127 1.69 -2.65 -14.22
CA ARG A 127 2.65 -2.70 -13.12
C ARG A 127 3.65 -1.55 -13.27
N LEU A 128 3.79 -0.73 -12.23
CA LEU A 128 4.70 0.40 -12.21
C LEU A 128 6.00 0.00 -11.52
N ASN A 129 7.09 0.01 -12.29
CA ASN A 129 8.46 -0.18 -11.83
C ASN A 129 9.40 0.66 -12.70
N GLY A 130 10.54 1.07 -12.15
CA GLY A 130 11.56 1.86 -12.89
C GLY A 130 11.21 3.33 -13.12
N ASP A 131 9.96 3.76 -12.95
CA ASP A 131 9.56 5.17 -12.89
C ASP A 131 9.17 5.53 -11.45
N TYR A 132 10.15 6.09 -10.72
CA TYR A 132 10.03 6.52 -9.33
C TYR A 132 9.75 8.02 -9.20
N SER A 133 9.10 8.61 -10.20
CA SER A 133 8.72 10.02 -10.19
C SER A 133 7.29 10.22 -9.67
N VAL A 134 7.02 11.42 -9.14
CA VAL A 134 5.65 11.85 -8.79
C VAL A 134 4.73 11.72 -10.01
N SER A 135 5.21 12.11 -11.19
CA SER A 135 4.43 12.04 -12.43
C SER A 135 4.13 10.59 -12.85
N GLY A 136 5.06 9.66 -12.64
CA GLY A 136 4.88 8.24 -12.96
C GLY A 136 3.80 7.57 -12.13
N LEU A 137 3.83 7.82 -10.82
CA LEU A 137 2.78 7.36 -9.92
C LEU A 137 1.44 8.03 -10.25
N ALA A 138 1.41 9.35 -10.44
CA ALA A 138 0.19 10.09 -10.77
C ALA A 138 -0.47 9.57 -12.07
N ARG A 139 0.31 9.36 -13.14
CA ARG A 139 -0.19 8.75 -14.40
C ARG A 139 -0.82 7.38 -14.17
N SER A 140 -0.18 6.55 -13.35
CA SER A 140 -0.67 5.20 -13.06
C SER A 140 -1.94 5.22 -12.22
N MET A 141 -2.03 6.13 -11.24
CA MET A 141 -3.26 6.38 -10.48
C MET A 141 -4.40 6.85 -11.38
N CYS A 142 -4.16 7.80 -12.31
CA CYS A 142 -5.16 8.25 -13.27
C CYS A 142 -5.68 7.10 -14.15
N LYS A 143 -4.80 6.25 -14.68
CA LYS A 143 -5.18 5.06 -15.45
C LYS A 143 -6.04 4.10 -14.65
N ALA A 144 -5.65 3.81 -13.41
CA ALA A 144 -6.40 2.93 -12.53
C ALA A 144 -7.79 3.48 -12.19
N LEU A 145 -7.90 4.77 -11.92
CA LEU A 145 -9.20 5.42 -11.68
C LEU A 145 -10.09 5.36 -12.91
N ALA A 146 -9.56 5.66 -14.10
CA ALA A 146 -10.31 5.56 -15.35
C ALA A 146 -10.82 4.14 -15.60
N ALA A 147 -9.97 3.12 -15.42
CA ALA A 147 -10.37 1.71 -15.53
C ALA A 147 -11.44 1.31 -14.50
N ALA A 148 -11.43 1.91 -13.32
CA ALA A 148 -12.45 1.73 -12.28
C ALA A 148 -13.71 2.60 -12.49
N GLY A 149 -13.83 3.33 -13.61
CA GLY A 149 -14.96 4.23 -13.87
C GLY A 149 -15.02 5.46 -12.95
N LYS A 150 -13.87 5.88 -12.40
CA LYS A 150 -13.74 7.01 -11.48
C LYS A 150 -12.98 8.17 -12.13
N THR A 151 -13.34 9.39 -11.77
CA THR A 151 -12.67 10.61 -12.26
C THR A 151 -11.47 10.95 -11.40
N ALA A 152 -10.32 11.19 -12.03
CA ALA A 152 -9.13 11.69 -11.34
C ALA A 152 -9.28 13.18 -10.98
N PRO A 153 -8.95 13.60 -9.75
CA PRO A 153 -8.98 15.02 -9.37
C PRO A 153 -7.97 15.85 -10.16
N ALA A 154 -8.29 17.14 -10.38
CA ALA A 154 -7.43 18.07 -11.12
C ALA A 154 -5.99 18.17 -10.56
N ALA A 155 -5.83 18.09 -9.24
CA ALA A 155 -4.51 18.10 -8.60
C ALA A 155 -3.66 16.89 -9.00
N LEU A 156 -4.28 15.71 -9.15
CA LEU A 156 -3.61 14.50 -9.58
C LEU A 156 -3.31 14.53 -11.09
N THR A 157 -4.25 15.03 -11.90
CA THR A 157 -4.03 15.14 -13.35
C THR A 157 -2.92 16.14 -13.68
N ALA A 158 -2.82 17.26 -12.96
CA ALA A 158 -1.74 18.23 -13.10
C ALA A 158 -0.34 17.63 -12.86
N LEU A 159 -0.20 16.65 -11.96
CA LEU A 159 1.07 15.95 -11.73
C LEU A 159 1.41 14.95 -12.83
N SER A 160 0.39 14.35 -13.44
CA SER A 160 0.55 13.26 -14.40
C SER A 160 0.94 13.75 -15.81
N ASN A 161 0.68 15.02 -16.12
CA ASN A 161 0.60 15.55 -17.49
C ASN A 161 -0.39 14.75 -18.39
N CYS A 162 -1.34 14.04 -17.79
CA CYS A 162 -2.50 13.46 -18.50
C CYS A 162 -3.49 14.59 -18.79
N TYR A 163 -3.17 15.44 -19.75
CA TYR A 163 -4.21 16.08 -20.54
C TYR A 163 -4.59 15.08 -21.63
N ASP A 164 -5.88 14.80 -21.74
CA ASP A 164 -6.46 13.89 -22.74
C ASP A 164 -5.82 14.13 -24.11
N ARG A 165 -5.17 13.09 -24.65
CA ARG A 165 -4.90 12.96 -26.07
C ARG A 165 -5.72 11.79 -26.59
#